data_AF-A0AAW1Q122-F1
#
_entry.id   AF-A0AAW1Q122-F1
#
_cell.length_a   1.000
_cell.length_b   1.000
_cell.length_c   1.000
_cell.angle_alpha   90.00
_cell.angle_beta   90.00
_cell.angle_gamma   90.00
#
_symmetry.space_group_name_H-M   'P 1'
#
loop_
_entity.id
_entity.type
_entity.pdbx_description
1 polymer ?
#
loop_
_entity_poly.entity_id
_entity_poly.type
_entity_poly.pdbx_seq_one_letter_code
_entity_poly.pdbx_strand_id
1 'polypeptide(L)'
;MSTTRPPGANLPHRSSWRNPALPQRQELPQYGSFCGQQMAASGPPRQGRHAKLQRRGGVRAAERSRPADDAEEEEPVEAGVDIEGDERNELAIEALQLGTWRLRGRLDAPYEGLAAQTEGMWRGMLPDLMLYPLPKEFKYCDSLDPKQEYGPWAYEELEDPPKDSEAYPRLQIENRCYENRVFRKLHLELSVRQDGLQVMHCVMYPKGNFDFPILSMDLVGKDDRVSLGIIDPCPVAMDRSLPPLYAQAVRRLQQQYRMVNNRSIPDWGAAIFSDACVIIRPTSDEELADFLKYCIALVRVHLHMSLNAMPVQTNREKRLKDIEAANKRYCEKQRENDKTRRILVNGFDEEFADQFMNLVLFDFEPFREPAPAAAADVK
;
A
#
# COMPACT_ATOMS: atom_id res chain seq x y z
N MET A 1 -47.41 -48.13 -17.98
CA MET A 1 -46.00 -47.83 -18.29
C MET A 1 -45.79 -46.34 -18.08
N SER A 2 -45.01 -46.01 -17.06
CA SER A 2 -44.75 -44.66 -16.56
C SER A 2 -43.60 -44.03 -17.35
N THR A 3 -43.75 -42.78 -17.79
CA THR A 3 -42.68 -41.98 -18.39
C THR A 3 -42.48 -40.71 -17.56
N THR A 4 -41.54 -40.76 -16.63
CA THR A 4 -41.09 -39.61 -15.83
C THR A 4 -39.89 -38.93 -16.49
N ARG A 5 -40.05 -37.63 -16.80
CA ARG A 5 -38.97 -36.69 -17.17
C ARG A 5 -38.11 -36.36 -15.93
N PRO A 6 -36.80 -36.07 -16.09
CA PRO A 6 -35.97 -35.54 -15.01
C PRO A 6 -36.07 -34.00 -14.91
N PRO A 7 -35.97 -33.40 -13.71
CA PRO A 7 -35.81 -31.96 -13.57
C PRO A 7 -34.33 -31.54 -13.68
N GLY A 8 -34.11 -30.41 -14.35
CA GLY A 8 -32.79 -29.85 -14.66
C GLY A 8 -32.06 -29.26 -13.44
N ALA A 9 -30.73 -29.23 -13.57
CA ALA A 9 -29.80 -28.68 -12.61
C ALA A 9 -29.92 -27.15 -12.51
N ASN A 10 -30.00 -26.67 -11.27
CA ASN A 10 -29.97 -25.25 -10.90
C ASN A 10 -28.56 -24.68 -11.01
N LEU A 11 -28.45 -23.51 -11.64
CA LEU A 11 -27.32 -22.58 -11.55
C LEU A 11 -27.32 -21.91 -10.16
N PRO A 12 -26.16 -21.66 -9.52
CA PRO A 12 -26.13 -20.97 -8.24
C PRO A 12 -26.36 -19.46 -8.39
N HIS A 13 -27.09 -18.93 -7.42
CA HIS A 13 -27.55 -17.56 -7.28
C HIS A 13 -26.42 -16.51 -7.26
N ARG A 14 -26.60 -15.44 -8.05
CA ARG A 14 -25.95 -14.14 -7.83
C ARG A 14 -26.46 -13.55 -6.50
N SER A 15 -25.58 -13.32 -5.54
CA SER A 15 -25.87 -12.56 -4.33
C SER A 15 -26.03 -11.07 -4.66
N SER A 16 -27.16 -10.50 -4.28
CA SER A 16 -27.53 -9.10 -4.52
C SER A 16 -27.02 -8.18 -3.41
N TRP A 17 -25.92 -7.48 -3.67
CA TRP A 17 -25.58 -6.29 -2.90
C TRP A 17 -26.57 -5.17 -3.25
N ARG A 18 -27.62 -5.00 -2.45
CA ARG A 18 -28.48 -3.81 -2.48
C ARG A 18 -27.87 -2.77 -1.53
N ASN A 19 -27.59 -1.57 -2.06
CA ASN A 19 -27.24 -0.38 -1.29
C ASN A 19 -28.28 -0.11 -0.18
N PRO A 20 -27.87 0.03 1.09
CA PRO A 20 -28.73 0.67 2.08
C PRO A 20 -28.72 2.19 1.86
N ALA A 21 -29.92 2.77 1.89
CA ALA A 21 -30.18 4.19 1.69
C ALA A 21 -29.46 5.08 2.71
N LEU A 22 -28.96 6.23 2.23
CA LEU A 22 -28.39 7.31 3.04
C LEU A 22 -29.42 7.82 4.07
N PRO A 23 -29.08 7.92 5.37
CA PRO A 23 -29.92 8.62 6.33
C PRO A 23 -29.85 10.14 6.14
N GLN A 24 -31.01 10.78 6.30
CA GLN A 24 -31.23 12.21 6.21
C GLN A 24 -30.35 13.01 7.19
N ARG A 25 -29.91 14.20 6.74
CA ARG A 25 -29.19 15.19 7.56
C ARG A 25 -29.94 15.47 8.86
N GLN A 26 -29.30 15.18 9.99
CA GLN A 26 -29.61 15.82 11.27
C GLN A 26 -28.66 17.00 11.47
N GLU A 27 -29.24 18.15 11.77
CA GLU A 27 -28.55 19.41 12.03
C GLU A 27 -27.77 19.33 13.36
N LEU A 28 -26.51 19.76 13.35
CA LEU A 28 -25.67 19.91 14.54
C LEU A 28 -25.92 21.28 15.20
N PRO A 29 -25.95 21.38 16.53
CA PRO A 29 -26.13 22.66 17.22
C PRO A 29 -24.88 23.53 17.15
N GLN A 30 -25.09 24.82 16.89
CA GLN A 30 -24.10 25.89 16.87
C GLN A 30 -23.50 26.11 18.27
N TYR A 31 -22.18 26.10 18.37
CA TYR A 31 -21.44 26.69 19.49
C TYR A 31 -20.80 28.00 19.04
N GLY A 32 -21.03 29.05 19.84
CA GLY A 32 -20.80 30.44 19.50
C GLY A 32 -19.36 30.96 19.66
N SER A 33 -19.06 31.91 18.78
CA SER A 33 -18.39 33.21 18.95
C SER A 33 -17.37 33.40 20.08
N PHE A 34 -16.15 33.78 19.69
CA PHE A 34 -15.35 34.81 20.38
C PHE A 34 -14.46 35.58 19.39
N CYS A 35 -14.64 36.92 19.36
CA CYS A 35 -13.72 38.03 19.01
C CYS A 35 -12.84 37.96 17.73
N GLY A 36 -12.74 38.96 16.85
CA GLY A 36 -13.23 40.34 16.84
C GLY A 36 -12.66 41.13 15.64
N GLN A 37 -13.32 42.27 15.38
CA GLN A 37 -12.93 43.47 14.62
C GLN A 37 -13.03 43.54 13.08
N GLN A 38 -13.91 44.49 12.70
CA GLN A 38 -14.26 45.08 11.41
C GLN A 38 -13.10 45.74 10.65
N MET A 39 -13.20 45.81 9.32
CA MET A 39 -13.54 47.03 8.55
C MET A 39 -13.64 46.73 7.05
N ALA A 40 -14.61 47.37 6.38
CA ALA A 40 -15.09 47.11 5.04
C ALA A 40 -14.56 48.11 3.98
N ALA A 41 -14.56 47.71 2.70
CA ALA A 41 -14.73 48.55 1.49
C ALA A 41 -14.63 47.64 0.21
N SER A 42 -15.74 47.24 -0.43
CA SER A 42 -16.49 47.90 -1.54
C SER A 42 -15.94 47.65 -2.98
N GLY A 43 -16.73 46.96 -3.82
CA GLY A 43 -16.55 46.88 -5.29
C GLY A 43 -17.41 45.77 -5.99
N PRO A 44 -18.16 46.03 -7.09
CA PRO A 44 -19.27 45.18 -7.58
C PRO A 44 -18.88 44.11 -8.65
N PRO A 45 -19.80 43.19 -9.03
CA PRO A 45 -19.47 41.91 -9.68
C PRO A 45 -19.49 41.95 -11.22
N ARG A 46 -18.78 41.02 -11.87
CA ARG A 46 -18.91 40.72 -13.31
C ARG A 46 -19.11 39.24 -13.59
N GLN A 47 -20.04 38.99 -14.51
CA GLN A 47 -20.62 37.72 -14.95
C GLN A 47 -19.80 36.95 -16.00
N GLY A 48 -20.07 35.64 -16.08
CA GLY A 48 -20.06 34.82 -17.31
C GLY A 48 -18.75 34.10 -17.62
N ARG A 49 -18.71 32.88 -18.17
CA ARG A 49 -19.72 32.02 -18.82
C ARG A 49 -19.26 30.55 -18.75
N HIS A 50 -20.21 29.62 -18.62
CA HIS A 50 -20.05 28.20 -18.93
C HIS A 50 -20.20 27.96 -20.44
N ALA A 51 -19.36 27.08 -21.02
CA ALA A 51 -19.56 26.52 -22.35
C ALA A 51 -19.66 24.99 -22.27
N LYS A 52 -20.81 24.46 -22.71
CA LYS A 52 -21.08 23.03 -22.93
C LYS A 52 -20.66 22.64 -24.35
N LEU A 53 -19.95 21.52 -24.49
CA LEU A 53 -19.59 20.92 -25.77
C LEU A 53 -20.67 19.93 -26.22
N GLN A 54 -21.31 20.18 -27.36
CA GLN A 54 -22.26 19.27 -28.01
C GLN A 54 -21.55 18.37 -29.03
N ARG A 55 -21.90 17.08 -29.01
CA ARG A 55 -21.56 16.09 -30.04
C ARG A 55 -22.39 16.32 -31.31
N ARG A 56 -21.78 16.19 -32.48
CA ARG A 56 -22.48 15.94 -33.75
C ARG A 56 -21.81 14.78 -34.47
N GLY A 57 -22.63 13.79 -34.83
CA GLY A 57 -22.26 12.70 -35.73
C GLY A 57 -22.38 13.10 -37.20
N GLY A 58 -21.82 12.26 -38.06
CA GLY A 58 -21.96 12.34 -39.51
C GLY A 58 -21.40 11.07 -40.14
N VAL A 59 -22.29 10.15 -40.51
CA VAL A 59 -22.02 8.99 -41.37
C VAL A 59 -22.16 9.44 -42.82
N ARG A 60 -21.23 9.03 -43.69
CA ARG A 60 -21.49 8.81 -45.13
C ARG A 60 -20.43 7.87 -45.71
N ALA A 61 -20.91 6.82 -46.37
CA ALA A 61 -20.16 5.85 -47.14
C ALA A 61 -20.01 6.29 -48.60
N ALA A 62 -18.91 5.91 -49.24
CA ALA A 62 -18.81 5.72 -50.69
C ALA A 62 -17.64 4.78 -51.01
N GLU A 63 -17.95 3.69 -51.72
CA GLU A 63 -17.02 2.71 -52.29
C GLU A 63 -16.18 3.31 -53.43
N ARG A 64 -14.95 2.78 -53.64
CA ARG A 64 -14.54 2.11 -54.91
C ARG A 64 -13.05 1.74 -54.97
N SER A 65 -12.84 0.47 -55.34
CA SER A 65 -11.79 -0.06 -56.25
C SER A 65 -10.33 -0.25 -55.78
N ARG A 66 -9.89 -1.51 -55.76
CA ARG A 66 -8.49 -1.96 -55.92
C ARG A 66 -8.07 -1.94 -57.40
N PRO A 67 -6.76 -1.98 -57.69
CA PRO A 67 -6.19 -3.20 -58.28
C PRO A 67 -4.87 -3.65 -57.62
N ALA A 68 -4.40 -4.83 -58.04
CA ALA A 68 -3.34 -5.65 -57.48
C ALA A 68 -1.97 -5.45 -58.17
N ASP A 69 -0.98 -6.14 -57.58
CA ASP A 69 0.35 -6.55 -58.08
C ASP A 69 1.49 -5.53 -57.98
N ASP A 70 2.45 -5.78 -57.09
CA ASP A 70 3.76 -6.33 -57.46
C ASP A 70 4.56 -6.72 -56.20
N ALA A 71 5.26 -7.86 -56.29
CA ALA A 71 6.12 -8.42 -55.26
C ALA A 71 7.56 -7.91 -55.43
N GLU A 72 8.16 -7.40 -54.36
CA GLU A 72 9.61 -7.30 -54.23
C GLU A 72 10.03 -7.89 -52.88
N GLU A 73 10.98 -8.82 -52.94
CA GLU A 73 11.65 -9.46 -51.81
C GLU A 73 12.59 -8.44 -51.14
N GLU A 74 12.36 -8.12 -49.86
CA GLU A 74 13.35 -7.43 -49.03
C GLU A 74 13.93 -8.41 -47.99
N GLU A 75 15.26 -8.56 -48.02
CA GLU A 75 16.05 -9.32 -47.05
C GLU A 75 15.90 -8.75 -45.63
N PRO A 76 16.07 -9.56 -44.56
CA PRO A 76 15.85 -9.09 -43.20
C PRO A 76 16.99 -8.17 -42.77
N VAL A 77 16.66 -6.90 -42.56
CA VAL A 77 17.51 -5.93 -41.87
C VAL A 77 17.60 -6.35 -40.40
N GLU A 78 18.83 -6.55 -39.90
CA GLU A 78 19.09 -6.81 -38.48
C GLU A 78 18.41 -5.73 -37.63
N ALA A 79 17.45 -6.16 -36.79
CA ALA A 79 16.79 -5.29 -35.84
C ALA A 79 17.81 -4.83 -34.80
N GLY A 80 18.28 -3.59 -34.97
CA GLY A 80 18.95 -2.85 -33.92
C GLY A 80 18.08 -2.83 -32.66
N VAL A 81 18.69 -3.13 -31.53
CA VAL A 81 18.06 -3.09 -30.21
C VAL A 81 17.46 -1.69 -30.02
N ASP A 82 16.15 -1.62 -29.93
CA ASP A 82 15.36 -0.39 -29.93
C ASP A 82 15.39 0.24 -28.53
N ILE A 83 16.50 0.89 -28.18
CA ILE A 83 16.77 1.46 -26.85
C ILE A 83 15.76 2.57 -26.48
N GLU A 84 15.17 3.27 -27.45
CA GLU A 84 14.13 4.30 -27.19
C GLU A 84 12.77 3.71 -26.79
N GLY A 85 12.50 2.45 -27.13
CA GLY A 85 11.26 1.77 -26.78
C GLY A 85 11.16 1.44 -25.29
N ASP A 86 12.31 1.16 -24.66
CA ASP A 86 12.41 0.76 -23.25
C ASP A 86 12.12 1.95 -22.32
N GLU A 87 12.76 3.12 -22.54
CA GLU A 87 12.56 4.32 -21.71
C GLU A 87 11.11 4.86 -21.72
N ARG A 88 10.43 4.79 -22.88
CA ARG A 88 9.02 5.22 -22.98
C ARG A 88 8.08 4.23 -22.27
N ASN A 89 8.41 2.94 -22.29
CA ASN A 89 7.67 1.93 -21.54
C ASN A 89 7.90 2.10 -20.03
N GLU A 90 9.11 2.47 -19.62
CA GLU A 90 9.44 2.75 -18.23
C GLU A 90 8.67 3.94 -17.66
N LEU A 91 8.58 5.05 -18.40
CA LEU A 91 7.76 6.21 -18.02
C LEU A 91 6.26 5.85 -17.91
N ALA A 92 5.77 4.96 -18.77
CA ALA A 92 4.40 4.46 -18.69
C ALA A 92 4.18 3.56 -17.46
N ILE A 93 5.16 2.72 -17.10
CA ILE A 93 5.14 1.88 -15.90
C ILE A 93 5.22 2.72 -14.63
N GLU A 94 6.05 3.76 -14.59
CA GLU A 94 6.07 4.73 -13.48
C GLU A 94 4.74 5.47 -13.35
N ALA A 95 4.10 5.84 -14.46
CA ALA A 95 2.76 6.41 -14.46
C ALA A 95 1.69 5.42 -13.93
N LEU A 96 1.86 4.11 -14.17
CA LEU A 96 1.01 3.06 -13.59
C LEU A 96 1.21 2.88 -12.08
N GLN A 97 2.37 3.25 -11.51
CA GLN A 97 2.57 3.31 -10.05
C GLN A 97 1.74 4.42 -9.37
N LEU A 98 1.20 5.36 -10.15
CA LEU A 98 0.18 6.32 -9.74
C LEU A 98 -1.25 5.84 -10.06
N GLY A 99 -1.38 4.69 -10.73
CA GLY A 99 -2.63 4.05 -11.12
C GLY A 99 -3.14 3.00 -10.13
N THR A 100 -4.09 2.18 -10.58
CA THR A 100 -4.68 1.10 -9.77
C THR A 100 -3.69 -0.02 -9.51
N TRP A 101 -3.83 -0.71 -8.37
CA TRP A 101 -3.06 -1.92 -8.06
C TRP A 101 -3.23 -2.97 -9.17
N ARG A 102 -2.15 -3.62 -9.59
CA ARG A 102 -2.19 -4.76 -10.54
C ARG A 102 -2.93 -5.94 -9.93
N LEU A 103 -2.79 -6.15 -8.62
CA LEU A 103 -3.52 -7.18 -7.88
C LEU A 103 -4.99 -6.81 -7.57
N ARG A 104 -5.49 -5.67 -8.06
CA ARG A 104 -6.88 -5.27 -7.85
C ARG A 104 -7.85 -6.32 -8.41
N GLY A 105 -8.86 -6.66 -7.62
CA GLY A 105 -9.83 -7.70 -7.89
C GLY A 105 -9.33 -9.11 -7.56
N ARG A 106 -8.06 -9.28 -7.14
CA ARG A 106 -7.51 -10.59 -6.74
C ARG A 106 -7.46 -10.79 -5.22
N LEU A 107 -7.65 -9.73 -4.41
CA LEU A 107 -7.73 -9.81 -2.95
C LEU A 107 -9.14 -9.48 -2.45
N ASP A 108 -9.45 -9.94 -1.24
CA ASP A 108 -10.72 -9.67 -0.59
C ASP A 108 -10.82 -8.20 -0.17
N ALA A 109 -12.05 -7.71 -0.04
CA ALA A 109 -12.36 -6.32 0.27
C ALA A 109 -11.63 -5.73 1.51
N PRO A 110 -11.38 -6.48 2.61
CA PRO A 110 -10.59 -5.98 3.74
C PRO A 110 -9.17 -5.53 3.35
N TYR A 111 -8.48 -6.29 2.50
CA TYR A 111 -7.10 -5.99 2.11
C TYR A 111 -7.06 -4.82 1.13
N GLU A 112 -7.87 -4.86 0.09
CA GLU A 112 -7.92 -3.80 -0.91
C GLU A 112 -8.39 -2.47 -0.31
N GLY A 113 -9.43 -2.53 0.53
CA GLY A 113 -9.98 -1.37 1.21
C GLY A 113 -8.97 -0.72 2.15
N LEU A 114 -8.28 -1.53 2.97
CA LEU A 114 -7.28 -1.01 3.90
C LEU A 114 -6.07 -0.43 3.17
N ALA A 115 -5.56 -1.11 2.14
CA ALA A 115 -4.45 -0.64 1.32
C ALA A 115 -4.80 0.67 0.60
N ALA A 116 -5.95 0.73 -0.08
CA ALA A 116 -6.39 1.93 -0.79
C ALA A 116 -6.62 3.13 0.14
N GLN A 117 -7.21 2.92 1.32
CA GLN A 117 -7.40 3.99 2.31
C GLN A 117 -6.06 4.47 2.88
N THR A 118 -5.14 3.55 3.15
CA THR A 118 -3.79 3.86 3.68
C THR A 118 -2.99 4.69 2.68
N GLU A 119 -2.86 4.20 1.44
CA GLU A 119 -2.17 4.90 0.35
C GLU A 119 -2.85 6.23 0.00
N GLY A 120 -4.19 6.25 -0.03
CA GLY A 120 -4.98 7.46 -0.28
C GLY A 120 -4.74 8.53 0.79
N MET A 121 -4.60 8.16 2.06
CA MET A 121 -4.22 9.09 3.12
C MET A 121 -2.79 9.60 2.95
N TRP A 122 -1.84 8.77 2.53
CA TRP A 122 -0.48 9.25 2.25
C TRP A 122 -0.49 10.32 1.16
N ARG A 123 -1.10 10.03 0.01
CA ARG A 123 -1.20 10.96 -1.12
C ARG A 123 -2.00 12.22 -0.80
N GLY A 124 -3.00 12.11 0.07
CA GLY A 124 -3.87 13.24 0.45
C GLY A 124 -3.35 14.10 1.59
N MET A 125 -2.52 13.55 2.49
CA MET A 125 -2.07 14.24 3.71
C MET A 125 -0.59 14.63 3.70
N LEU A 126 0.26 13.96 2.90
CA LEU A 126 1.69 14.25 2.82
C LEU A 126 1.96 15.06 1.54
N PRO A 127 2.14 16.39 1.63
CA PRO A 127 2.28 17.26 0.45
C PRO A 127 3.63 17.08 -0.27
N ASP A 128 4.59 16.46 0.39
CA ASP A 128 5.97 16.24 -0.03
C ASP A 128 6.27 14.75 -0.32
N LEU A 129 5.22 13.98 -0.60
CA LEU A 129 5.32 12.55 -0.90
C LEU A 129 5.99 12.33 -2.26
N MET A 130 7.06 11.53 -2.27
CA MET A 130 7.81 11.13 -3.46
C MET A 130 7.82 9.61 -3.60
N LEU A 131 8.03 9.10 -4.81
CA LEU A 131 8.27 7.67 -5.02
C LEU A 131 9.62 7.27 -4.43
N TYR A 132 9.65 6.18 -3.67
CA TYR A 132 10.89 5.59 -3.19
C TYR A 132 11.46 4.67 -4.28
N PRO A 133 12.77 4.73 -4.59
CA PRO A 133 13.39 3.99 -5.68
C PRO A 133 13.59 2.51 -5.32
N LEU A 134 12.50 1.73 -5.32
CA LEU A 134 12.55 0.29 -5.17
C LEU A 134 13.07 -0.36 -6.47
N PRO A 135 13.99 -1.36 -6.40
CA PRO A 135 14.43 -2.09 -7.58
C PRO A 135 13.25 -2.66 -8.37
N LYS A 136 13.34 -2.62 -9.70
CA LYS A 136 12.24 -2.92 -10.64
C LYS A 136 11.70 -4.33 -10.44
N GLU A 137 12.61 -5.28 -10.22
CA GLU A 137 12.36 -6.68 -9.93
C GLU A 137 11.46 -6.90 -8.70
N PHE A 138 11.49 -5.99 -7.73
CA PHE A 138 10.71 -6.09 -6.49
C PHE A 138 9.41 -5.27 -6.52
N LYS A 139 9.17 -4.44 -7.54
CA LYS A 139 7.90 -3.69 -7.67
C LYS A 139 6.72 -4.62 -7.89
N TYR A 140 6.91 -5.70 -8.63
CA TYR A 140 5.92 -6.76 -8.85
C TYR A 140 6.63 -8.09 -9.02
N CYS A 141 6.33 -9.05 -8.16
CA CYS A 141 6.96 -10.37 -8.15
C CYS A 141 5.89 -11.41 -8.48
N ASP A 142 6.17 -12.31 -9.42
CA ASP A 142 5.29 -13.42 -9.79
C ASP A 142 6.09 -14.71 -9.80
N SER A 143 5.67 -15.73 -9.05
CA SER A 143 6.38 -17.00 -9.00
C SER A 143 6.40 -17.74 -10.34
N LEU A 144 5.49 -17.44 -11.26
CA LEU A 144 5.52 -17.99 -12.62
C LEU A 144 6.50 -17.25 -13.54
N ASP A 145 6.88 -16.03 -13.19
CA ASP A 145 7.80 -15.20 -13.95
C ASP A 145 8.80 -14.49 -13.01
N PRO A 146 9.64 -15.24 -12.28
CA PRO A 146 10.54 -14.68 -11.28
C PRO A 146 11.62 -13.77 -11.89
N LYS A 147 11.89 -13.92 -13.20
CA LYS A 147 12.88 -13.14 -13.95
C LYS A 147 12.27 -11.99 -14.76
N GLN A 148 10.95 -11.84 -14.75
CA GLN A 148 10.22 -10.81 -15.50
C GLN A 148 10.47 -10.87 -17.02
N GLU A 149 10.51 -12.07 -17.59
CA GLU A 149 10.82 -12.33 -19.00
C GLU A 149 9.59 -12.17 -19.92
N TYR A 150 8.37 -12.24 -19.38
CA TYR A 150 7.12 -12.23 -20.16
C TYR A 150 6.52 -10.82 -20.37
N GLY A 151 7.26 -9.77 -20.01
CA GLY A 151 6.85 -8.38 -20.21
C GLY A 151 5.86 -7.84 -19.16
N PRO A 152 5.39 -6.59 -19.31
CA PRO A 152 4.70 -5.87 -18.24
C PRO A 152 3.28 -6.37 -17.92
N TRP A 153 2.67 -7.18 -18.80
CA TRP A 153 1.30 -7.69 -18.68
C TRP A 153 1.24 -9.19 -18.34
N ALA A 154 2.38 -9.83 -18.12
CA ALA A 154 2.50 -11.26 -17.81
C ALA A 154 1.56 -11.71 -16.67
N TYR A 155 1.31 -10.84 -15.70
CA TYR A 155 0.45 -11.13 -14.56
C TYR A 155 -1.03 -11.38 -14.92
N GLU A 156 -1.51 -10.82 -16.04
CA GLU A 156 -2.85 -11.02 -16.61
C GLU A 156 -2.86 -12.15 -17.65
N GLU A 157 -1.78 -12.31 -18.40
CA GLU A 157 -1.68 -13.25 -19.53
C GLU A 157 -1.34 -14.68 -19.11
N LEU A 158 -0.52 -14.85 -18.06
CA LEU A 158 -0.14 -16.15 -17.55
C LEU A 158 -1.30 -16.77 -16.78
N GLU A 159 -1.75 -17.94 -17.22
CA GLU A 159 -2.78 -18.72 -16.55
C GLU A 159 -2.25 -19.34 -15.25
N ASP A 160 -3.11 -19.41 -14.23
CA ASP A 160 -2.75 -20.04 -12.96
C ASP A 160 -2.52 -21.56 -13.16
N PRO A 161 -1.43 -22.14 -12.64
CA PRO A 161 -1.09 -23.54 -12.88
C PRO A 161 -2.10 -24.48 -12.21
N PRO A 162 -2.29 -25.70 -12.73
CA PRO A 162 -3.15 -26.68 -12.07
C PRO A 162 -2.52 -27.15 -10.75
N LYS A 163 -3.35 -27.63 -9.80
CA LYS A 163 -2.91 -27.95 -8.41
C LYS A 163 -1.86 -29.07 -8.30
N ASP A 164 -1.73 -29.88 -9.34
CA ASP A 164 -0.77 -30.98 -9.46
C ASP A 164 0.54 -30.56 -10.13
N SER A 165 0.66 -29.31 -10.59
CA SER A 165 1.89 -28.75 -11.13
C SER A 165 2.91 -28.42 -10.04
N GLU A 166 4.20 -28.57 -10.35
CA GLU A 166 5.30 -28.10 -9.49
C GLU A 166 5.29 -26.57 -9.31
N ALA A 167 4.70 -25.83 -10.25
CA ALA A 167 4.53 -24.38 -10.17
C ALA A 167 3.38 -23.95 -9.23
N TYR A 168 2.60 -24.91 -8.70
CA TYR A 168 1.54 -24.63 -7.73
C TYR A 168 2.09 -24.61 -6.29
N PRO A 169 1.69 -23.64 -5.44
CA PRO A 169 0.77 -22.55 -5.74
C PRO A 169 1.48 -21.30 -6.27
N ARG A 170 0.90 -20.64 -7.29
CA ARG A 170 1.39 -19.34 -7.74
C ARG A 170 1.32 -18.30 -6.61
N LEU A 171 2.38 -17.52 -6.43
CA LEU A 171 2.48 -16.40 -5.51
C LEU A 171 2.73 -15.11 -6.29
N GLN A 172 1.93 -14.09 -6.04
CA GLN A 172 2.13 -12.76 -6.59
C GLN A 172 2.23 -11.73 -5.48
N ILE A 173 3.16 -10.78 -5.62
CA ILE A 173 3.45 -9.73 -4.66
C ILE A 173 3.56 -8.40 -5.41
N GLU A 174 2.82 -7.39 -4.99
CA GLU A 174 2.93 -6.02 -5.50
C GLU A 174 3.39 -5.08 -4.39
N ASN A 175 4.43 -4.30 -4.67
CA ASN A 175 5.03 -3.37 -3.72
C ASN A 175 4.89 -1.92 -4.20
N ARG A 176 4.47 -1.05 -3.29
CA ARG A 176 4.50 0.41 -3.47
C ARG A 176 5.25 1.04 -2.31
N CYS A 177 6.29 1.80 -2.66
CA CYS A 177 7.11 2.50 -1.68
C CYS A 177 7.13 4.00 -1.99
N TYR A 178 7.00 4.79 -0.93
CA TYR A 178 7.12 6.25 -0.97
C TYR A 178 8.11 6.73 0.07
N GLU A 179 8.52 7.98 -0.04
CA GLU A 179 9.28 8.68 0.98
C GLU A 179 8.77 10.11 1.12
N ASN A 180 9.09 10.76 2.24
CA ASN A 180 8.84 12.19 2.39
C ASN A 180 9.84 12.82 3.37
N ARG A 181 9.61 14.05 3.85
CA ARG A 181 10.48 14.71 4.82
C ARG A 181 10.71 13.90 6.10
N VAL A 182 9.69 13.20 6.60
CA VAL A 182 9.73 12.53 7.92
C VAL A 182 10.02 11.04 7.79
N PHE A 183 9.46 10.39 6.79
CA PHE A 183 9.61 8.96 6.56
C PHE A 183 10.69 8.69 5.51
N ARG A 184 11.66 7.83 5.84
CA ARG A 184 12.63 7.33 4.86
C ARG A 184 11.98 6.36 3.87
N LYS A 185 10.95 5.64 4.33
CA LYS A 185 10.24 4.64 3.53
C LYS A 185 8.83 4.42 4.09
N LEU A 186 7.83 4.55 3.23
CA LEU A 186 6.43 4.23 3.42
C LEU A 186 6.12 3.06 2.50
N HIS A 187 6.15 1.85 3.02
CA HIS A 187 6.03 0.63 2.23
C HIS A 187 4.65 0.03 2.43
N LEU A 188 3.97 -0.24 1.33
CA LEU A 188 2.72 -0.99 1.27
C LEU A 188 2.89 -2.15 0.29
N GLU A 189 2.63 -3.36 0.76
CA GLU A 189 2.72 -4.60 0.00
C GLU A 189 1.37 -5.31 0.03
N LEU A 190 0.93 -5.80 -1.13
CA LEU A 190 -0.16 -6.75 -1.26
C LEU A 190 0.39 -8.04 -1.84
N SER A 191 0.02 -9.18 -1.28
CA SER A 191 0.31 -10.47 -1.89
C SER A 191 -0.88 -11.42 -1.86
N VAL A 192 -0.96 -12.22 -2.92
CA VAL A 192 -1.97 -13.25 -3.11
C VAL A 192 -1.30 -14.54 -3.55
N ARG A 193 -1.72 -15.65 -2.96
CA ARG A 193 -1.27 -16.98 -3.34
C ARG A 193 -2.47 -17.79 -3.80
N GLN A 194 -2.28 -18.59 -4.84
CA GLN A 194 -3.31 -19.35 -5.52
C GLN A 194 -4.06 -20.36 -4.62
N ASP A 195 -3.50 -20.72 -3.47
CA ASP A 195 -4.15 -21.55 -2.46
C ASP A 195 -5.02 -20.76 -1.45
N GLY A 196 -5.32 -19.50 -1.76
CA GLY A 196 -6.21 -18.63 -1.00
C GLY A 196 -5.53 -17.75 0.06
N LEU A 197 -4.20 -17.87 0.26
CA LEU A 197 -3.46 -16.98 1.17
C LEU A 197 -3.46 -15.54 0.63
N GLN A 198 -3.76 -14.59 1.50
CA GLN A 198 -3.72 -13.16 1.21
C GLN A 198 -2.98 -12.43 2.32
N VAL A 199 -2.12 -11.49 1.95
CA VAL A 199 -1.37 -10.65 2.88
C VAL A 199 -1.43 -9.21 2.43
N MET A 200 -1.62 -8.31 3.40
CA MET A 200 -1.35 -6.90 3.26
C MET A 200 -0.35 -6.50 4.35
N HIS A 201 0.81 -6.01 3.94
CA HIS A 201 1.89 -5.59 4.82
C HIS A 201 2.13 -4.11 4.63
N CYS A 202 2.31 -3.37 5.72
CA CYS A 202 2.59 -1.94 5.66
C CYS A 202 3.52 -1.52 6.78
N VAL A 203 4.60 -0.83 6.43
CA VAL A 203 5.49 -0.22 7.40
C VAL A 203 5.81 1.23 7.02
N MET A 204 5.72 2.12 8.00
CA MET A 204 6.11 3.52 7.88
C MET A 204 7.37 3.75 8.70
N TYR A 205 8.52 3.80 8.03
CA TYR A 205 9.84 3.98 8.61
C TYR A 205 10.21 5.46 8.70
N PRO A 206 10.36 6.04 9.91
CA PRO A 206 10.85 7.40 10.08
C PRO A 206 12.32 7.50 9.66
N LYS A 207 12.78 8.68 9.24
CA LYS A 207 14.21 8.98 9.11
C LYS A 207 14.84 8.98 10.50
N GLY A 208 16.09 8.53 10.60
CA GLY A 208 16.75 8.32 11.90
C GLY A 208 17.03 9.58 12.73
N ASN A 209 16.74 10.77 12.19
CA ASN A 209 16.78 12.03 12.94
C ASN A 209 15.43 12.49 13.51
N PHE A 210 14.36 11.74 13.33
CA PHE A 210 13.06 11.99 13.94
C PHE A 210 12.82 11.01 15.10
N ASP A 211 12.48 11.57 16.25
CA ASP A 211 11.98 10.79 17.39
C ASP A 211 10.51 10.43 17.15
N PHE A 212 10.29 9.48 16.25
CA PHE A 212 8.97 9.08 15.79
C PHE A 212 8.85 7.56 15.77
N PRO A 213 7.70 6.97 16.19
CA PRO A 213 7.50 5.52 16.14
C PRO A 213 7.53 4.97 14.70
N ILE A 214 7.89 3.70 14.55
CA ILE A 214 7.70 2.95 13.29
C ILE A 214 6.27 2.40 13.29
N LEU A 215 5.41 2.79 12.35
CA LEU A 215 4.09 2.18 12.27
C LEU A 215 4.20 0.85 11.51
N SER A 216 3.87 -0.25 12.17
CA SER A 216 3.87 -1.61 11.61
C SER A 216 2.44 -2.12 11.52
N MET A 217 2.02 -2.61 10.36
CA MET A 217 0.66 -3.14 10.14
C MET A 217 0.70 -4.37 9.24
N ASP A 218 0.05 -5.44 9.66
CA ASP A 218 -0.06 -6.69 8.92
C ASP A 218 -1.49 -7.22 8.96
N LEU A 219 -2.02 -7.62 7.81
CA LEU A 219 -3.27 -8.34 7.69
C LEU A 219 -2.98 -9.64 6.92
N VAL A 220 -3.29 -10.79 7.52
CA VAL A 220 -3.06 -12.11 6.92
C VAL A 220 -4.32 -12.93 7.00
N GLY A 221 -4.70 -13.57 5.92
CA GLY A 221 -5.84 -14.47 5.90
C GLY A 221 -5.77 -15.50 4.81
N LYS A 222 -6.77 -16.37 4.84
CA LYS A 222 -6.92 -17.46 3.90
C LYS A 222 -8.39 -17.74 3.70
N ASP A 223 -8.79 -17.94 2.44
CA ASP A 223 -10.15 -18.36 2.04
C ASP A 223 -11.26 -17.52 2.72
N ASP A 224 -11.44 -16.26 2.28
CA ASP A 224 -12.41 -15.27 2.78
C ASP A 224 -12.31 -14.91 4.29
N ARG A 225 -11.28 -15.42 5.00
CA ARG A 225 -11.14 -15.22 6.45
C ARG A 225 -9.81 -14.57 6.80
N VAL A 226 -9.89 -13.41 7.46
CA VAL A 226 -8.74 -12.80 8.14
C VAL A 226 -8.36 -13.67 9.34
N SER A 227 -7.14 -14.18 9.32
CA SER A 227 -6.59 -15.08 10.34
C SER A 227 -5.71 -14.35 11.36
N LEU A 228 -5.21 -13.17 11.00
CA LEU A 228 -4.36 -12.32 11.81
C LEU A 228 -4.50 -10.87 11.33
N GLY A 229 -4.71 -9.96 12.27
CA GLY A 229 -4.53 -8.52 12.09
C GLY A 229 -3.59 -8.01 13.18
N ILE A 230 -2.55 -7.28 12.79
CA ILE A 230 -1.61 -6.61 13.69
C ILE A 230 -1.51 -5.15 13.28
N ILE A 231 -1.52 -4.25 14.25
CA ILE A 231 -1.04 -2.89 14.06
C ILE A 231 -0.40 -2.36 15.34
N ASP A 232 0.78 -1.75 15.20
CA ASP A 232 1.50 -1.16 16.32
C ASP A 232 2.33 0.06 15.89
N PRO A 233 2.27 1.18 16.64
CA PRO A 233 3.28 2.21 16.58
C PRO A 233 4.50 1.77 17.41
N CYS A 234 5.43 1.07 16.78
CA CYS A 234 6.62 0.52 17.43
C CYS A 234 7.53 1.65 17.96
N PRO A 235 7.86 1.67 19.25
CA PRO A 235 8.56 2.75 19.90
C PRO A 235 10.06 2.75 19.56
N VAL A 236 10.61 3.95 19.33
CA VAL A 236 12.05 4.18 19.17
C VAL A 236 12.74 4.60 20.47
N ALA A 237 12.02 4.55 21.59
CA ALA A 237 12.57 4.69 22.93
C ALA A 237 13.13 3.35 23.43
N MET A 238 14.24 3.38 24.18
CA MET A 238 14.90 2.17 24.67
C MET A 238 14.07 1.41 25.72
N ASP A 239 13.22 2.12 26.47
CA ASP A 239 12.26 1.53 27.41
C ASP A 239 10.98 1.03 26.73
N ARG A 240 10.89 1.15 25.39
CA ARG A 240 9.72 0.84 24.56
C ARG A 240 8.47 1.65 24.91
N SER A 241 8.64 2.83 25.50
CA SER A 241 7.53 3.76 25.70
C SER A 241 7.19 4.54 24.42
N LEU A 242 5.91 4.84 24.25
CA LEU A 242 5.44 5.79 23.24
C LEU A 242 5.48 7.21 23.80
N PRO A 243 5.69 8.25 22.96
CA PRO A 243 5.53 9.63 23.39
C PRO A 243 4.15 9.84 24.07
N PRO A 244 4.05 10.55 25.20
CA PRO A 244 2.82 10.57 26.01
C PRO A 244 1.55 10.99 25.24
N LEU A 245 1.66 12.00 24.37
CA LEU A 245 0.56 12.44 23.51
C LEU A 245 0.16 11.37 22.49
N TYR A 246 1.15 10.68 21.91
CA TYR A 246 0.94 9.56 21.01
C TYR A 246 0.21 8.42 21.73
N ALA A 247 0.73 8.00 22.89
CA ALA A 247 0.14 6.93 23.69
C ALA A 247 -1.31 7.25 24.11
N GLN A 248 -1.61 8.51 24.46
CA GLN A 248 -2.97 8.92 24.80
C GLN A 248 -3.91 8.82 23.59
N ALA A 249 -3.48 9.24 22.40
CA ALA A 249 -4.28 9.13 21.18
C ALA A 249 -4.58 7.66 20.85
N VAL A 250 -3.57 6.78 20.91
CA VAL A 250 -3.74 5.33 20.66
C VAL A 250 -4.74 4.71 21.63
N ARG A 251 -4.64 5.00 22.93
CA ARG A 251 -5.57 4.47 23.94
C ARG A 251 -7.02 4.91 23.70
N ARG A 252 -7.24 6.17 23.29
CA ARG A 252 -8.58 6.66 22.94
C ARG A 252 -9.15 5.91 21.74
N LEU A 253 -8.34 5.68 20.70
CA LEU A 253 -8.77 4.91 19.54
C LEU A 253 -9.09 3.45 19.89
N GLN A 254 -8.25 2.81 20.72
CA GLN A 254 -8.50 1.44 21.18
C GLN A 254 -9.83 1.32 21.94
N GLN A 255 -10.16 2.29 22.79
CA GLN A 255 -11.44 2.35 23.49
C GLN A 255 -12.61 2.58 22.53
N GLN A 256 -12.46 3.53 21.60
CA GLN A 256 -13.49 3.87 20.61
C GLN A 256 -13.88 2.67 19.73
N TYR A 257 -12.90 1.87 19.32
CA TYR A 257 -13.09 0.72 18.46
C TYR A 257 -13.07 -0.62 19.22
N ARG A 258 -13.12 -0.60 20.56
CA ARG A 258 -13.21 -1.80 21.42
C ARG A 258 -12.11 -2.84 21.13
N MET A 259 -10.89 -2.37 20.88
CA MET A 259 -9.76 -3.24 20.55
C MET A 259 -9.36 -4.06 21.77
N VAL A 260 -9.45 -5.39 21.64
CA VAL A 260 -9.04 -6.37 22.66
C VAL A 260 -8.23 -7.45 21.97
N ASN A 261 -6.99 -7.66 22.43
CA ASN A 261 -6.13 -8.71 21.88
C ASN A 261 -6.70 -10.08 22.23
N ASN A 262 -6.84 -10.94 21.22
CA ASN A 262 -7.28 -12.32 21.37
C ASN A 262 -6.20 -13.32 20.89
N ARG A 263 -4.98 -12.82 20.68
CA ARG A 263 -3.77 -13.52 20.23
C ARG A 263 -2.60 -13.11 21.11
N SER A 264 -1.66 -14.02 21.33
CA SER A 264 -0.38 -13.70 21.95
C SER A 264 0.58 -13.09 20.92
N ILE A 265 1.36 -12.11 21.37
CA ILE A 265 2.48 -11.56 20.61
C ILE A 265 3.59 -12.63 20.55
N PRO A 266 4.20 -12.91 19.38
CA PRO A 266 5.36 -13.79 19.27
C PRO A 266 6.58 -13.27 20.02
N ASP A 267 7.52 -14.13 20.38
CA ASP A 267 8.72 -13.74 21.17
C ASP A 267 9.56 -12.66 20.47
N TRP A 268 9.75 -12.75 19.16
CA TRP A 268 10.43 -11.70 18.38
C TRP A 268 9.67 -10.37 18.43
N GLY A 269 8.33 -10.42 18.42
CA GLY A 269 7.45 -9.26 18.49
C GLY A 269 7.52 -8.58 19.86
N ALA A 270 7.69 -9.34 20.93
CA ALA A 270 7.85 -8.78 22.28
C ALA A 270 9.10 -7.88 22.39
N ALA A 271 10.12 -8.07 21.54
CA ALA A 271 11.31 -7.22 21.54
C ALA A 271 11.11 -5.85 20.89
N ILE A 272 10.03 -5.66 20.12
CA ILE A 272 9.86 -4.50 19.23
C ILE A 272 8.51 -3.79 19.37
N PHE A 273 7.44 -4.52 19.68
CA PHE A 273 6.11 -3.95 19.77
C PHE A 273 5.92 -3.17 21.08
N SER A 274 5.09 -2.13 21.01
CA SER A 274 4.66 -1.36 22.16
C SER A 274 3.66 -2.13 23.02
N ASP A 275 3.46 -1.68 24.26
CA ASP A 275 2.36 -2.15 25.12
C ASP A 275 0.96 -1.82 24.54
N ALA A 276 0.90 -0.97 23.52
CA ALA A 276 -0.32 -0.61 22.82
C ALA A 276 -0.51 -1.38 21.50
N CYS A 277 0.30 -2.40 21.23
CA CYS A 277 0.13 -3.27 20.06
C CYS A 277 -1.23 -3.95 20.06
N VAL A 278 -1.94 -3.85 18.94
CA VAL A 278 -3.18 -4.58 18.72
C VAL A 278 -2.89 -5.78 17.84
N ILE A 279 -3.19 -6.97 18.35
CA ILE A 279 -3.06 -8.25 17.65
C ILE A 279 -4.32 -9.08 17.84
N ILE A 280 -5.01 -9.37 16.74
CA ILE A 280 -6.28 -10.08 16.76
C ILE A 280 -6.34 -11.16 15.69
N ARG A 281 -7.23 -12.11 15.91
CA ARG A 281 -7.86 -12.97 14.92
C ARG A 281 -9.35 -12.65 14.97
N PRO A 282 -9.89 -11.87 14.02
CA PRO A 282 -11.31 -11.54 14.03
C PRO A 282 -12.18 -12.80 14.03
N THR A 283 -13.20 -12.79 14.89
CA THR A 283 -14.19 -13.87 15.04
C THR A 283 -15.55 -13.53 14.45
N SER A 284 -15.76 -12.25 14.11
CA SER A 284 -16.97 -11.73 13.48
C SER A 284 -16.64 -10.60 12.50
N ASP A 285 -17.58 -10.32 11.59
CA ASP A 285 -17.47 -9.19 10.66
C ASP A 285 -17.47 -7.83 11.37
N GLU A 286 -18.13 -7.72 12.53
CA GLU A 286 -18.12 -6.50 13.35
C GLU A 286 -16.72 -6.27 13.94
N GLU A 287 -16.10 -7.32 14.49
CA GLU A 287 -14.74 -7.25 15.04
C GLU A 287 -13.72 -6.90 13.95
N LEU A 288 -13.84 -7.51 12.77
CA LEU A 288 -13.01 -7.15 11.62
C LEU A 288 -13.23 -5.70 11.20
N ALA A 289 -14.48 -5.25 11.08
CA ALA A 289 -14.79 -3.88 10.68
C ALA A 289 -14.25 -2.85 11.67
N ASP A 290 -14.34 -3.12 12.98
CA ASP A 290 -13.81 -2.23 14.01
C ASP A 290 -12.28 -2.21 14.00
N PHE A 291 -11.62 -3.35 13.75
CA PHE A 291 -10.17 -3.40 13.56
C PHE A 291 -9.71 -2.60 12.33
N LEU A 292 -10.37 -2.73 11.19
CA LEU A 292 -10.04 -1.97 9.98
C LEU A 292 -10.23 -0.46 10.20
N LYS A 293 -11.32 -0.04 10.86
CA LYS A 293 -11.54 1.37 11.22
C LYS A 293 -10.47 1.87 12.19
N TYR A 294 -10.07 1.06 13.17
CA TYR A 294 -8.99 1.38 14.09
C TYR A 294 -7.67 1.58 13.34
N CYS A 295 -7.33 0.70 12.40
CA CYS A 295 -6.13 0.81 11.57
C CYS A 295 -6.11 2.14 10.80
N ILE A 296 -7.20 2.46 10.10
CA ILE A 296 -7.34 3.71 9.33
C ILE A 296 -7.21 4.93 10.26
N ALA A 297 -7.85 4.90 11.43
CA ALA A 297 -7.79 5.99 12.39
C ALA A 297 -6.38 6.17 12.97
N LEU A 298 -5.68 5.07 13.27
CA LEU A 298 -4.32 5.10 13.79
C LEU A 298 -3.33 5.63 12.74
N VAL A 299 -3.42 5.17 11.48
CA VAL A 299 -2.63 5.72 10.36
C VAL A 299 -2.86 7.22 10.25
N ARG A 300 -4.12 7.67 10.30
CA ARG A 300 -4.44 9.10 10.23
C ARG A 300 -3.82 9.91 11.37
N VAL A 301 -3.87 9.40 12.60
CA VAL A 301 -3.21 10.03 13.75
C VAL A 301 -1.69 10.07 13.56
N HIS A 302 -1.10 8.98 13.10
CA HIS A 302 0.33 8.87 12.82
C HIS A 302 0.77 9.92 11.79
N LEU A 303 0.04 10.04 10.68
CA LEU A 303 0.30 11.06 9.65
C LEU A 303 0.15 12.48 10.20
N HIS A 304 -0.92 12.77 10.95
CA HIS A 304 -1.13 14.10 11.53
C HIS A 304 0.00 14.51 12.50
N MET A 305 0.48 13.56 13.30
CA MET A 305 1.62 13.79 14.18
C MET A 305 2.93 13.98 13.39
N SER A 306 3.11 13.23 12.29
CA SER A 306 4.31 13.37 11.43
C SER A 306 4.43 14.76 10.80
N LEU A 307 3.31 15.38 10.41
CA LEU A 307 3.31 16.73 9.82
C LEU A 307 3.93 17.77 10.77
N ASN A 308 3.79 17.56 12.08
CA ASN A 308 4.33 18.44 13.12
C ASN A 308 5.65 17.92 13.71
N ALA A 309 6.18 16.79 13.22
CA ALA A 309 7.42 16.21 13.71
C ALA A 309 8.61 17.06 13.28
N MET A 310 9.49 17.35 14.25
CA MET A 310 10.73 18.09 14.07
C MET A 310 11.92 17.16 14.32
N PRO A 311 13.06 17.36 13.62
CA PRO A 311 14.27 16.62 13.91
C PRO A 311 14.70 16.82 15.37
N VAL A 312 15.33 15.80 15.94
CA VAL A 312 15.84 15.83 17.32
C VAL A 312 16.79 17.01 17.53
N GLN A 313 16.47 17.83 18.54
CA GLN A 313 17.26 19.00 18.96
C GLN A 313 17.96 18.77 20.31
N THR A 314 17.26 18.20 21.29
CA THR A 314 17.75 18.04 22.66
C THR A 314 18.46 16.69 22.84
N ASN A 315 19.60 16.70 23.53
CA ASN A 315 20.43 15.50 23.76
C ASN A 315 20.68 14.73 22.46
N ARG A 316 20.94 15.48 21.39
CA ARG A 316 20.88 15.02 20.00
C ARG A 316 21.71 13.77 19.77
N GLU A 317 23.00 13.79 20.10
CA GLU A 317 23.90 12.67 19.84
C GLU A 317 23.41 11.36 20.48
N LYS A 318 23.04 11.41 21.76
CA LYS A 318 22.52 10.23 22.46
C LYS A 318 21.20 9.77 21.84
N ARG A 319 20.28 10.69 21.58
CA ARG A 319 18.95 10.34 21.08
C ARG A 319 18.99 9.78 19.66
N LEU A 320 19.87 10.30 18.79
CA LEU A 320 20.11 9.73 17.46
C LEU A 320 20.63 8.28 17.55
N LYS A 321 21.58 8.00 18.46
CA LYS A 321 22.07 6.65 18.73
C LYS A 321 20.95 5.72 19.22
N ASP A 322 20.09 6.19 20.12
CA ASP A 322 18.95 5.41 20.62
C ASP A 322 17.94 5.10 19.48
N ILE A 323 17.63 6.08 18.62
CA ILE A 323 16.72 5.90 17.47
C ILE A 323 17.31 4.91 16.46
N GLU A 324 18.60 5.03 16.15
CA GLU A 324 19.29 4.12 15.25
C GLU A 324 19.27 2.68 15.79
N ALA A 325 19.62 2.50 17.06
CA ALA A 325 19.59 1.19 17.71
C ALA A 325 18.18 0.58 17.73
N ALA A 326 17.13 1.39 17.91
CA ALA A 326 15.75 0.92 17.87
C ALA A 326 15.31 0.53 16.45
N ASN A 327 15.64 1.32 15.42
CA ASN A 327 15.35 0.98 14.03
C ASN A 327 16.06 -0.30 13.60
N LYS A 328 17.34 -0.44 13.96
CA LYS A 328 18.12 -1.66 13.72
C LYS A 328 17.48 -2.87 14.39
N ARG A 329 17.15 -2.76 15.69
CA ARG A 329 16.46 -3.82 16.44
C ARG A 329 15.13 -4.21 15.81
N TYR A 330 14.34 -3.23 15.35
CA TYR A 330 13.08 -3.48 14.66
C TYR A 330 13.29 -4.33 13.40
N CYS A 331 14.21 -3.93 12.53
CA CYS A 331 14.48 -4.64 11.28
C CYS A 331 15.06 -6.05 11.53
N GLU A 332 16.02 -6.18 12.44
CA GLU A 332 16.62 -7.47 12.80
C GLU A 332 15.59 -8.46 13.36
N LYS A 333 14.71 -7.99 14.26
CA LYS A 333 13.70 -8.85 14.88
C LYS A 333 12.56 -9.21 13.94
N GLN A 334 12.16 -8.32 13.04
CA GLN A 334 11.20 -8.67 12.00
C GLN A 334 11.74 -9.72 11.03
N ARG A 335 13.05 -9.75 10.78
CA ARG A 335 13.69 -10.78 9.95
C ARG A 335 13.71 -12.17 10.59
N GLU A 336 13.52 -12.27 11.91
CA GLU A 336 13.31 -13.54 12.62
C GLU A 336 11.89 -14.11 12.41
N ASN A 337 11.03 -13.44 11.64
CA ASN A 337 9.71 -13.95 11.31
C ASN A 337 9.78 -15.06 10.24
N ASP A 338 9.98 -16.29 10.70
CA ASP A 338 10.09 -17.49 9.86
C ASP A 338 8.89 -17.72 8.93
N LYS A 339 7.70 -17.22 9.29
CA LYS A 339 6.48 -17.44 8.48
C LYS A 339 6.55 -16.70 7.15
N THR A 340 6.97 -15.43 7.17
CA THR A 340 7.13 -14.61 5.96
C THR A 340 8.22 -15.21 5.08
N ARG A 341 9.39 -15.52 5.65
CA ARG A 341 10.49 -16.16 4.91
C ARG A 341 10.05 -17.46 4.24
N ARG A 342 9.32 -18.33 4.95
CA ARG A 342 8.84 -19.60 4.39
C ARG A 342 7.87 -19.42 3.22
N ILE A 343 7.01 -18.39 3.25
CA ILE A 343 6.11 -18.09 2.13
C ILE A 343 6.93 -17.70 0.89
N LEU A 344 7.95 -16.85 1.06
CA LEU A 344 8.82 -16.40 -0.02
C LEU A 344 9.64 -17.54 -0.60
N VAL A 345 10.29 -18.36 0.24
CA VAL A 345 11.09 -19.52 -0.20
C VAL A 345 10.23 -20.51 -0.99
N ASN A 346 9.00 -20.75 -0.54
CA ASN A 346 8.10 -21.69 -1.23
C ASN A 346 7.54 -21.15 -2.55
N GLY A 347 7.47 -19.82 -2.72
CA GLY A 347 6.98 -19.20 -3.95
C GLY A 347 8.08 -18.91 -4.96
N PHE A 348 9.31 -18.66 -4.49
CA PHE A 348 10.46 -18.32 -5.31
C PHE A 348 11.61 -19.27 -4.96
N ASP A 349 12.64 -18.79 -4.29
CA ASP A 349 13.75 -19.58 -3.76
C ASP A 349 14.38 -18.92 -2.52
N GLU A 350 15.43 -19.52 -1.96
CA GLU A 350 16.12 -18.99 -0.78
C GLU A 350 16.85 -17.66 -1.04
N GLU A 351 17.45 -17.50 -2.21
CA GLU A 351 18.20 -16.30 -2.56
C GLU A 351 17.26 -15.10 -2.68
N PHE A 352 16.16 -15.27 -3.42
CA PHE A 352 15.10 -14.28 -3.53
C PHE A 352 14.52 -13.92 -2.17
N ALA A 353 14.19 -14.93 -1.34
CA ALA A 353 13.62 -14.69 -0.02
C ALA A 353 14.56 -13.86 0.87
N ASP A 354 15.86 -14.17 0.87
CA ASP A 354 16.82 -13.42 1.66
C ASP A 354 17.03 -11.99 1.12
N GLN A 355 17.13 -11.81 -0.20
CA GLN A 355 17.20 -10.47 -0.81
C GLN A 355 15.95 -9.65 -0.49
N PHE A 356 14.76 -10.22 -0.66
CA PHE A 356 13.49 -9.56 -0.41
C PHE A 356 13.35 -9.14 1.07
N MET A 357 13.69 -10.03 2.01
CA MET A 357 13.67 -9.72 3.44
C MET A 357 14.65 -8.59 3.82
N ASN A 358 15.82 -8.55 3.18
CA ASN A 358 16.92 -7.65 3.56
C ASN A 358 16.90 -6.29 2.86
N LEU A 359 16.38 -6.25 1.63
CA LEU A 359 16.42 -5.07 0.75
C LEU A 359 15.03 -4.42 0.59
N VAL A 360 13.95 -5.21 0.75
CA VAL A 360 12.58 -4.76 0.49
C VAL A 360 11.78 -4.63 1.77
N LEU A 361 11.65 -5.68 2.58
CA LEU A 361 10.77 -5.63 3.76
C LEU A 361 11.40 -4.88 4.93
N PHE A 362 12.62 -5.28 5.31
CA PHE A 362 13.25 -4.88 6.57
C PHE A 362 14.67 -4.38 6.34
N ASP A 363 14.83 -3.46 5.38
CA ASP A 363 16.08 -2.76 5.13
C ASP A 363 16.40 -1.80 6.28
N PHE A 364 17.66 -1.77 6.71
CA PHE A 364 18.15 -0.82 7.72
C PHE A 364 19.12 0.16 7.07
N GLU A 365 18.81 1.44 7.17
CA GLU A 365 19.68 2.53 6.74
C GLU A 365 20.14 3.34 7.96
N PRO A 366 21.46 3.37 8.26
CA PRO A 366 21.97 4.20 9.34
C PRO A 366 21.82 5.67 8.97
N PHE A 367 21.41 6.50 9.94
CA PHE A 367 21.28 7.93 9.69
C PHE A 367 22.64 8.55 9.40
N ARG A 368 22.76 9.21 8.25
CA ARG A 368 23.93 10.02 7.89
C ARG A 368 23.53 11.48 7.88
N GLU A 369 24.31 12.31 8.56
CA GLU A 369 24.10 13.75 8.45
C GLU A 369 24.34 14.18 6.99
N PRO A 370 23.48 15.05 6.44
CA PRO A 370 23.77 15.64 5.13
C PRO A 370 25.13 16.32 5.22
N ALA A 371 25.98 16.09 4.20
CA ALA A 371 27.26 16.77 4.10
C ALA A 371 27.03 18.28 4.28
N PRO A 372 27.88 18.99 5.06
CA PRO A 372 27.76 20.43 5.17
C PRO A 372 27.72 21.00 3.76
N ALA A 373 26.70 21.81 3.45
CA ALA A 373 26.62 22.49 2.17
C ALA A 373 27.98 23.17 1.97
N ALA A 374 28.70 22.78 0.91
CA ALA A 374 29.95 23.43 0.55
C ALA A 374 29.64 24.93 0.56
N ALA A 375 30.29 25.67 1.45
CA ALA A 375 30.13 27.11 1.52
C ALA A 375 30.34 27.59 0.09
N ALA A 376 29.30 28.15 -0.52
CA ALA A 376 29.43 28.76 -1.82
C ALA A 376 30.50 29.84 -1.63
N ASP A 377 31.70 29.58 -2.14
CA ASP A 377 32.78 30.55 -2.21
C ASP A 377 32.27 31.66 -3.13
N VAL A 378 31.60 32.65 -2.52
CA VAL A 378 31.34 33.94 -3.14
C VAL A 378 32.69 34.64 -3.16
N LYS A 379 33.43 34.43 -4.25
CA LYS A 379 34.60 35.23 -4.61
C LYS A 379 34.21 36.44 -5.45
#